data_AF-A0A6P8TDA3-F1
#
_entry.id   AF-A0A6P8TDA3-F1
#
_cell.length_a   1.000
_cell.length_b   1.000
_cell.length_c   1.000
_cell.angle_alpha   90.00
_cell.angle_beta   90.00
_cell.angle_gamma   90.00
#
_symmetry.space_group_name_H-M   'P 1'
#
loop_
_entity.id
_entity.type
_entity.pdbx_description
1 polymer ?
#
loop_
_entity_poly.entity_id
_entity_poly.type
_entity_poly.pdbx_seq_one_letter_code
_entity_poly.pdbx_strand_id
1 'polypeptide(L)'
;MVDQANLELFKNAAIPQTVIDYYISTLFEFNPTFNPLKVPGSFLCSPEVPSSAYSSASEADTIKILKELEKSCNGTEYSEVSAVLASNIETVTPETFSILGSASSGLSNTKISSLSPTVMVSSLSTLGTVSTWNQGQANIFIQKLISSGYLINDGSRLESLGTLVAGVPSKTIENIPATVLFSISQNTVFVNNMIAAPTVIQQIFVQKIISLDQSAASVVQNVPDAMATEIPSSSLVFSGPVDISKINKKTWTGEQAAMFFESLGETDFDTEK
;
A
#
# COMPACT_ATOMS: atom_id res chain seq x y z
N MET A 1 -26.22 32.69 -5.06
CA MET A 1 -25.62 33.15 -3.79
C MET A 1 -25.83 32.02 -2.79
N VAL A 2 -24.76 31.38 -2.31
CA VAL A 2 -24.90 30.27 -1.35
C VAL A 2 -25.20 30.87 0.01
N ASP A 3 -26.32 30.47 0.61
CA ASP A 3 -26.74 30.94 1.93
C ASP A 3 -25.96 30.19 3.01
N GLN A 4 -25.24 30.93 3.85
CA GLN A 4 -24.49 30.38 4.98
C GLN A 4 -25.41 29.63 5.96
N ALA A 5 -26.67 30.08 6.11
CA ALA A 5 -27.65 29.42 6.96
C ALA A 5 -28.00 28.01 6.46
N ASN A 6 -28.00 27.80 5.14
CA ASN A 6 -28.21 26.47 4.56
C ASN A 6 -27.04 25.54 4.88
N LEU A 7 -25.81 26.04 4.85
CA LEU A 7 -24.62 25.25 5.20
C LEU A 7 -24.60 24.87 6.70
N GLU A 8 -25.10 25.75 7.58
CA GLU A 8 -25.25 25.44 9.02
C GLU A 8 -26.32 24.38 9.29
N LEU A 9 -27.40 24.33 8.49
CA LEU A 9 -28.45 23.30 8.61
C LEU A 9 -27.87 21.89 8.49
N PHE A 10 -26.88 21.72 7.62
CA PHE A 10 -26.27 20.42 7.33
C PHE A 10 -25.23 19.94 8.36
N LYS A 11 -24.93 20.74 9.38
CA LYS A 11 -24.14 20.28 10.53
C LYS A 11 -24.95 19.37 11.47
N ASN A 12 -26.25 19.21 11.22
CA ASN A 12 -27.11 18.34 12.00
C ASN A 12 -26.95 16.86 11.58
N ALA A 13 -26.52 16.02 12.52
CA ALA A 13 -26.30 14.57 12.31
C ALA A 13 -27.58 13.77 11.96
N ALA A 14 -28.77 14.38 12.02
CA ALA A 14 -30.03 13.74 11.67
C ALA A 14 -30.35 13.74 10.17
N ILE A 15 -29.53 14.38 9.32
CA ILE A 15 -29.79 14.47 7.88
C ILE A 15 -29.24 13.22 7.18
N PRO A 16 -30.05 12.51 6.36
CA PRO A 16 -29.59 11.35 5.61
C PRO A 16 -28.47 11.70 4.62
N GLN A 17 -27.50 10.80 4.45
CA GLN A 17 -26.36 11.00 3.54
C GLN A 17 -26.80 11.29 2.10
N THR A 18 -27.86 10.65 1.62
CA THR A 18 -28.40 10.89 0.27
C THR A 18 -28.88 12.32 0.05
N VAL A 19 -29.35 13.00 1.10
CA VAL A 19 -29.76 14.41 1.05
C VAL A 19 -28.54 15.32 1.04
N ILE A 20 -27.51 14.97 1.81
CA ILE A 20 -26.21 15.67 1.82
C ILE A 20 -25.58 15.59 0.42
N ASP A 21 -25.49 14.39 -0.16
CA ASP A 21 -24.92 14.15 -1.48
C ASP A 21 -25.69 14.92 -2.57
N TYR A 22 -27.03 14.86 -2.54
CA TYR A 22 -27.86 15.63 -3.48
C TYR A 22 -27.61 17.14 -3.37
N TYR A 23 -27.49 17.68 -2.15
CA TYR A 23 -27.19 19.09 -1.94
C TYR A 23 -25.79 19.47 -2.45
N ILE A 24 -24.78 18.65 -2.18
CA ILE A 24 -23.39 18.88 -2.64
C ILE A 24 -23.35 18.86 -4.18
N SER A 25 -23.94 17.83 -4.80
CA SER A 25 -24.02 17.69 -6.26
C SER A 25 -24.66 18.93 -6.89
N THR A 26 -25.80 19.36 -6.34
CA THR A 26 -26.51 20.58 -6.77
C THR A 26 -25.66 21.84 -6.58
N LEU A 27 -24.98 21.98 -5.44
CA LEU A 27 -24.14 23.14 -5.13
C LEU A 27 -23.05 23.33 -6.19
N PHE A 28 -22.35 22.25 -6.56
CA PHE A 28 -21.27 22.30 -7.54
C PHE A 28 -21.77 22.33 -8.99
N GLU A 29 -22.98 21.84 -9.27
CA GLU A 29 -23.64 22.06 -10.56
C GLU A 29 -23.92 23.55 -10.81
N PHE A 30 -24.48 24.24 -9.80
CA PHE A 30 -24.79 25.67 -9.90
C PHE A 30 -23.56 26.58 -9.76
N ASN A 31 -22.54 26.15 -9.03
CA ASN A 31 -21.31 26.90 -8.82
C ASN A 31 -20.08 25.99 -8.84
N PRO A 32 -19.57 25.63 -10.04
CA PRO A 32 -18.44 24.70 -10.18
C PRO A 32 -17.15 25.16 -9.50
N THR A 33 -17.00 26.46 -9.25
CA THR A 33 -15.81 27.06 -8.61
C THR A 33 -16.05 27.38 -7.13
N PHE A 34 -17.11 26.84 -6.52
CA PHE A 34 -17.37 27.03 -5.10
C PHE A 34 -16.18 26.53 -4.27
N ASN A 35 -15.71 27.35 -3.33
CA ASN A 35 -14.54 27.03 -2.53
C ASN A 35 -14.87 25.88 -1.55
N PRO A 36 -14.20 24.71 -1.63
CA PRO A 36 -14.46 23.58 -0.73
C PRO A 36 -14.24 23.90 0.75
N LEU A 37 -13.36 24.85 1.10
CA LEU A 37 -13.17 25.26 2.50
C LEU A 37 -14.39 25.95 3.13
N LYS A 38 -15.39 26.30 2.33
CA LYS A 38 -16.63 26.92 2.83
C LYS A 38 -17.70 25.89 3.18
N VAL A 39 -17.56 24.62 2.78
CA VAL A 39 -18.47 23.55 3.23
C VAL A 39 -18.01 22.95 4.56
N PRO A 40 -18.91 22.35 5.35
CA PRO A 40 -18.51 21.55 6.52
C PRO A 40 -17.50 20.45 6.15
N GLY A 41 -16.55 20.13 7.03
CA GLY A 41 -15.50 19.14 6.74
C GLY A 41 -16.01 17.78 6.30
N SER A 42 -17.10 17.30 6.91
CA SER A 42 -17.75 16.03 6.53
C SER A 42 -18.28 16.01 5.10
N PHE A 43 -18.56 17.17 4.50
CA PHE A 43 -19.02 17.26 3.11
C PHE A 43 -17.88 16.98 2.12
N LEU A 44 -16.65 17.27 2.51
CA LEU A 44 -15.47 16.98 1.69
C LEU A 44 -15.26 15.49 1.46
N CYS A 45 -15.87 14.64 2.31
CA CYS A 45 -15.82 13.18 2.17
C CYS A 45 -16.80 12.64 1.12
N SER A 46 -17.73 13.45 0.63
CA SER A 46 -18.72 13.01 -0.35
C SER A 46 -18.08 12.86 -1.74
N PRO A 47 -18.40 11.79 -2.48
CA PRO A 47 -17.95 11.63 -3.88
C PRO A 47 -18.52 12.71 -4.81
N GLU A 48 -19.55 13.42 -4.37
CA GLU A 48 -20.21 14.47 -5.14
C GLU A 48 -19.43 15.79 -5.16
N VAL A 49 -18.36 15.93 -4.37
CA VAL A 49 -17.46 17.09 -4.48
C VAL A 49 -16.52 16.86 -5.67
N PRO A 50 -16.68 17.57 -6.80
CA PRO A 50 -15.92 17.29 -8.00
C PRO A 50 -14.45 17.65 -7.83
N SER A 51 -13.56 16.88 -8.46
CA SER A 51 -12.11 17.14 -8.42
C SER A 51 -11.75 18.55 -8.92
N SER A 52 -12.53 19.09 -9.86
CA SER A 52 -12.38 20.46 -10.40
C SER A 52 -12.55 21.56 -9.36
N ALA A 53 -13.32 21.33 -8.28
CA ALA A 53 -13.49 22.29 -7.19
C ALA A 53 -12.18 22.55 -6.43
N TYR A 54 -11.25 21.59 -6.47
CA TYR A 54 -9.94 21.70 -5.84
C TYR A 54 -8.88 22.31 -6.76
N SER A 55 -9.11 22.34 -8.08
CA SER A 55 -8.08 22.73 -9.07
C SER A 55 -7.66 24.20 -8.99
N SER A 56 -8.50 25.08 -8.45
CA SER A 56 -8.18 26.50 -8.27
C SER A 56 -7.68 26.84 -6.87
N ALA A 57 -7.52 25.85 -5.98
CA ALA A 57 -7.05 26.10 -4.62
C ALA A 57 -5.57 26.49 -4.62
N SER A 58 -5.21 27.52 -3.85
CA SER A 58 -3.80 27.83 -3.58
C SER A 58 -3.12 26.69 -2.82
N GLU A 59 -1.79 26.63 -2.80
CA GLU A 59 -1.05 25.66 -1.96
C GLU A 59 -1.46 25.77 -0.48
N ALA A 60 -1.61 27.00 0.03
CA ALA A 60 -2.02 27.25 1.41
C ALA A 60 -3.45 26.77 1.72
N ASP A 61 -4.38 26.94 0.77
CA ASP A 61 -5.75 26.43 0.93
C ASP A 61 -5.80 24.91 0.75
N THR A 62 -5.02 24.36 -0.18
CA THR A 62 -4.85 22.92 -0.38
C THR A 62 -4.40 22.25 0.91
N ILE A 63 -3.42 22.82 1.63
CA ILE A 63 -2.98 22.31 2.93
C ILE A 63 -4.12 22.33 3.97
N LYS A 64 -4.97 23.36 3.98
CA LYS A 64 -6.14 23.39 4.89
C LYS A 64 -7.16 22.33 4.52
N ILE A 65 -7.41 22.14 3.23
CA ILE A 65 -8.34 21.13 2.70
C ILE A 65 -7.84 19.73 3.10
N LEU A 66 -6.57 19.41 2.86
CA LEU A 66 -5.96 18.14 3.24
C LEU A 66 -6.08 17.86 4.73
N LYS A 67 -5.84 18.87 5.59
CA LYS A 67 -6.02 18.73 7.05
C LYS A 67 -7.47 18.48 7.45
N GLU A 68 -8.43 19.12 6.78
CA GLU A 68 -9.85 18.92 7.07
C GLU A 68 -10.35 17.55 6.58
N LEU A 69 -9.84 17.08 5.44
CA LEU A 69 -10.06 15.73 4.90
C LEU A 69 -9.45 14.66 5.82
N GLU A 70 -8.23 14.86 6.31
CA GLU A 70 -7.61 13.96 7.29
C GLU A 70 -8.48 13.85 8.55
N LYS A 71 -8.91 15.00 9.08
CA LYS A 71 -9.74 15.07 10.29
C LYS A 71 -11.14 14.49 10.13
N SER A 72 -11.78 14.71 8.97
CA SER A 72 -13.21 14.40 8.78
C SER A 72 -13.44 13.10 8.02
N CYS A 73 -12.48 12.68 7.19
CA CYS A 73 -12.60 11.57 6.24
C CYS A 73 -11.49 10.51 6.41
N ASN A 74 -10.56 10.69 7.35
CA ASN A 74 -9.37 9.83 7.50
C ASN A 74 -8.50 9.77 6.22
N GLY A 75 -8.40 10.92 5.55
CA GLY A 75 -7.53 11.13 4.38
C GLY A 75 -8.30 11.30 3.07
N THR A 76 -7.64 11.03 1.95
CA THR A 76 -8.25 11.02 0.63
C THR A 76 -8.42 9.60 0.11
N GLU A 77 -9.66 9.23 -0.22
CA GLU A 77 -9.98 7.93 -0.83
C GLU A 77 -10.06 8.01 -2.37
N TYR A 78 -10.34 9.20 -2.93
CA TYR A 78 -10.53 9.39 -4.36
C TYR A 78 -9.22 9.75 -5.07
N SER A 79 -8.86 8.97 -6.09
CA SER A 79 -7.61 9.13 -6.84
C SER A 79 -7.54 10.47 -7.58
N GLU A 80 -8.65 10.93 -8.17
CA GLU A 80 -8.71 12.20 -8.90
C GLU A 80 -8.53 13.40 -7.97
N VAL A 81 -9.20 13.39 -6.80
CA VAL A 81 -9.06 14.44 -5.78
C VAL A 81 -7.63 14.46 -5.25
N SER A 82 -7.07 13.29 -4.97
CA SER A 82 -5.67 13.14 -4.54
C SER A 82 -4.70 13.73 -5.56
N ALA A 83 -4.91 13.46 -6.86
CA ALA A 83 -4.08 13.99 -7.94
C ALA A 83 -4.15 15.52 -8.03
N VAL A 84 -5.35 16.10 -7.96
CA VAL A 84 -5.52 17.57 -8.00
C VAL A 84 -4.89 18.22 -6.78
N LEU A 85 -5.18 17.73 -5.56
CA LEU A 85 -4.61 18.28 -4.33
C LEU A 85 -3.08 18.17 -4.31
N ALA A 86 -2.52 17.03 -4.71
CA ALA A 86 -1.08 16.86 -4.81
C ALA A 86 -0.45 17.76 -5.89
N SER A 87 -1.17 18.05 -6.98
CA SER A 87 -0.68 18.93 -8.06
C SER A 87 -0.58 20.40 -7.65
N ASN A 88 -1.42 20.83 -6.70
CA ASN A 88 -1.39 22.20 -6.15
C ASN A 88 -0.20 22.44 -5.20
N ILE A 89 0.56 21.41 -4.86
CA ILE A 89 1.73 21.50 -3.98
C ILE A 89 2.98 21.88 -4.80
N GLU A 90 3.47 23.09 -4.60
CA GLU A 90 4.66 23.58 -5.28
C GLU A 90 5.94 23.11 -4.59
N THR A 91 6.01 23.16 -3.26
CA THR A 91 7.21 22.77 -2.51
C THR A 91 6.95 21.52 -1.68
N VAL A 92 7.61 20.43 -2.05
CA VAL A 92 7.47 19.16 -1.33
C VAL A 92 8.56 19.04 -0.28
N THR A 93 8.15 19.11 0.99
CA THR A 93 8.99 18.84 2.17
C THR A 93 8.47 17.59 2.90
N PRO A 94 9.18 17.09 3.94
CA PRO A 94 8.69 15.99 4.75
C PRO A 94 7.37 16.30 5.46
N GLU A 95 7.20 17.55 5.90
CA GLU A 95 5.93 18.03 6.48
C GLU A 95 4.82 18.03 5.43
N THR A 96 5.14 18.41 4.18
CA THR A 96 4.18 18.33 3.08
C THR A 96 3.72 16.90 2.83
N PHE A 97 4.63 15.91 2.87
CA PHE A 97 4.25 14.50 2.75
C PHE A 97 3.38 14.00 3.90
N SER A 98 3.70 14.42 5.13
CA SER A 98 2.88 14.14 6.31
C SER A 98 1.45 14.67 6.15
N ILE A 99 1.30 15.88 5.60
CA ILE A 99 -0.02 16.48 5.32
C ILE A 99 -0.74 15.79 4.15
N LEU A 100 0.00 15.41 3.10
CA LEU A 100 -0.58 14.71 1.96
C LEU A 100 -1.11 13.33 2.34
N GLY A 101 -0.41 12.60 3.22
CA GLY A 101 -0.82 11.25 3.61
C GLY A 101 -1.03 10.35 2.39
N SER A 102 -2.20 9.72 2.27
CA SER A 102 -2.59 8.90 1.11
C SER A 102 -2.61 9.67 -0.21
N ALA A 103 -2.86 10.99 -0.18
CA ALA A 103 -2.84 11.84 -1.37
C ALA A 103 -1.44 11.95 -2.01
N SER A 104 -0.39 11.50 -1.33
CA SER A 104 0.98 11.46 -1.88
C SER A 104 1.08 10.67 -3.18
N SER A 105 0.23 9.64 -3.37
CA SER A 105 0.15 8.90 -4.64
C SER A 105 -0.46 9.72 -5.79
N GLY A 106 -1.00 10.91 -5.53
CA GLY A 106 -1.43 11.87 -6.53
C GLY A 106 -0.29 12.65 -7.19
N LEU A 107 0.93 12.59 -6.63
CA LEU A 107 2.08 13.30 -7.20
C LEU A 107 2.46 12.73 -8.57
N SER A 108 2.74 13.61 -9.52
CA SER A 108 3.20 13.20 -10.84
C SER A 108 4.60 12.58 -10.79
N ASN A 109 4.90 11.73 -11.78
CA ASN A 109 6.23 11.13 -11.94
C ASN A 109 7.33 12.20 -12.05
N THR A 110 7.05 13.32 -12.72
CA THR A 110 8.00 14.43 -12.84
C THR A 110 8.27 15.07 -11.48
N LYS A 111 7.22 15.28 -10.67
CA LYS A 111 7.36 15.81 -9.31
C LYS A 111 8.17 14.88 -8.43
N ILE A 112 7.87 13.58 -8.43
CA ILE A 112 8.61 12.57 -7.66
C ILE A 112 10.09 12.55 -8.07
N SER A 113 10.38 12.57 -9.38
CA SER A 113 11.76 12.55 -9.88
C SER A 113 12.60 13.80 -9.51
N SER A 114 11.91 14.92 -9.26
CA SER A 114 12.50 16.21 -8.88
C SER A 114 12.77 16.35 -7.37
N LEU A 115 12.28 15.42 -6.55
CA LEU A 115 12.46 15.47 -5.10
C LEU A 115 13.95 15.40 -4.74
N SER A 116 14.31 16.11 -3.67
CA SER A 116 15.65 16.01 -3.13
C SER A 116 15.81 14.67 -2.38
N PRO A 117 17.00 14.05 -2.43
CA PRO A 117 17.23 12.77 -1.74
C PRO A 117 16.96 12.85 -0.23
N THR A 118 17.32 13.97 0.39
CA THR A 118 17.10 14.21 1.82
C THR A 118 15.61 14.16 2.17
N VAL A 119 14.77 14.82 1.38
CA VAL A 119 13.31 14.82 1.58
C VAL A 119 12.74 13.41 1.41
N MET A 120 13.20 12.65 0.40
CA MET A 120 12.71 11.28 0.19
C MET A 120 13.04 10.38 1.38
N VAL A 121 14.28 10.41 1.87
CA VAL A 121 14.73 9.58 3.01
C VAL A 121 14.01 9.96 4.29
N SER A 122 13.90 11.25 4.60
CA SER A 122 13.22 11.70 5.83
C SER A 122 11.70 11.50 5.81
N SER A 123 11.12 11.22 4.64
CA SER A 123 9.68 10.98 4.49
C SER A 123 9.32 9.49 4.36
N LEU A 124 10.29 8.57 4.42
CA LEU A 124 10.06 7.13 4.23
C LEU A 124 9.01 6.59 5.20
N SER A 125 9.01 7.02 6.47
CA SER A 125 8.04 6.56 7.46
C SER A 125 6.59 6.91 7.09
N THR A 126 6.38 8.03 6.41
CA THR A 126 5.06 8.43 5.91
C THR A 126 4.75 7.75 4.58
N LEU A 127 5.70 7.74 3.66
CA LEU A 127 5.44 7.26 2.30
C LEU A 127 5.34 5.73 2.21
N GLY A 128 5.98 5.02 3.13
CA GLY A 128 5.86 3.58 3.27
C GLY A 128 4.51 3.12 3.82
N THR A 129 3.64 4.01 4.29
CA THR A 129 2.25 3.65 4.69
C THR A 129 1.23 3.92 3.58
N VAL A 130 1.64 4.55 2.47
CA VAL A 130 0.74 4.89 1.37
C VAL A 130 0.54 3.65 0.49
N SER A 131 -0.64 3.03 0.53
CA SER A 131 -0.95 1.80 -0.22
C SER A 131 -1.34 2.05 -1.68
N THR A 132 -1.58 3.29 -2.06
CA THR A 132 -2.13 3.71 -3.36
C THR A 132 -1.08 4.05 -4.41
N TRP A 133 0.20 3.77 -4.14
CA TRP A 133 1.25 3.92 -5.15
C TRP A 133 0.97 3.07 -6.37
N ASN A 134 1.04 3.67 -7.56
CA ASN A 134 1.14 2.86 -8.77
C ASN A 134 2.58 2.36 -8.97
N GLN A 135 2.73 1.28 -9.74
CA GLN A 135 4.03 0.65 -9.97
C GLN A 135 5.07 1.61 -10.56
N GLY A 136 4.66 2.50 -11.46
CA GLY A 136 5.55 3.48 -12.08
C GLY A 136 6.12 4.47 -11.05
N GLN A 137 5.27 4.96 -10.15
CA GLN A 137 5.68 5.86 -9.06
C GLN A 137 6.62 5.17 -8.07
N ALA A 138 6.27 3.97 -7.62
CA ALA A 138 7.11 3.19 -6.70
C ALA A 138 8.50 2.94 -7.32
N ASN A 139 8.54 2.54 -8.60
CA ASN A 139 9.79 2.36 -9.34
C ASN A 139 10.62 3.65 -9.39
N ILE A 140 10.02 4.77 -9.79
CA ILE A 140 10.73 6.05 -9.89
C ILE A 140 11.27 6.48 -8.52
N PHE A 141 10.47 6.31 -7.47
CA PHE A 141 10.85 6.64 -6.10
C PHE A 141 12.07 5.83 -5.65
N ILE A 142 12.00 4.50 -5.77
CA ILE A 142 13.10 3.63 -5.36
C ILE A 142 14.35 3.84 -6.22
N GLN A 143 14.22 4.01 -7.54
CA GLN A 143 15.36 4.29 -8.42
C GLN A 143 16.05 5.60 -8.05
N LYS A 144 15.28 6.64 -7.74
CA LYS A 144 15.82 7.92 -7.29
C LYS A 144 16.53 7.80 -5.94
N LEU A 145 15.98 7.03 -4.98
CA LEU A 145 16.66 6.75 -3.72
C LEU A 145 18.01 6.05 -3.93
N ILE A 146 18.02 4.96 -4.71
CA ILE A 146 19.23 4.17 -4.97
C ILE A 146 20.30 5.02 -5.69
N SER A 147 19.91 5.73 -6.75
CA SER A 147 20.84 6.61 -7.49
C SER A 147 21.39 7.76 -6.66
N SER A 148 20.74 8.10 -5.56
CA SER A 148 21.19 9.11 -4.60
C SER A 148 22.07 8.53 -3.47
N GLY A 149 22.42 7.24 -3.54
CA GLY A 149 23.31 6.56 -2.60
C GLY A 149 22.61 5.82 -1.46
N TYR A 150 21.27 5.75 -1.46
CA TYR A 150 20.54 4.94 -0.47
C TYR A 150 20.72 3.45 -0.79
N LEU A 151 21.39 2.71 0.11
CA LEU A 151 21.63 1.27 -0.06
C LEU A 151 20.51 0.47 0.57
N ILE A 152 19.77 -0.31 -0.21
CA ILE A 152 18.79 -1.31 0.28
C ILE A 152 19.53 -2.65 0.38
N ASN A 153 20.30 -2.83 1.43
CA ASN A 153 21.22 -3.97 1.58
C ASN A 153 21.06 -4.73 2.91
N ASP A 154 20.12 -4.33 3.76
CA ASP A 154 19.82 -4.99 5.02
C ASP A 154 18.29 -5.04 5.26
N GLY A 155 17.90 -5.86 6.24
CA GLY A 155 16.49 -6.10 6.58
C GLY A 155 15.79 -4.83 7.05
N SER A 156 16.38 -4.08 7.97
CA SER A 156 15.79 -2.87 8.55
C SER A 156 15.49 -1.81 7.48
N ARG A 157 16.41 -1.62 6.53
CA ARG A 157 16.21 -0.69 5.40
C ARG A 157 15.12 -1.17 4.46
N LEU A 158 15.09 -2.47 4.15
CA LEU A 158 14.04 -3.04 3.31
C LEU A 158 12.66 -2.93 3.98
N GLU A 159 12.55 -3.18 5.29
CA GLU A 159 11.33 -2.99 6.07
C GLU A 159 10.90 -1.52 6.11
N SER A 160 11.85 -0.59 6.22
CA SER A 160 11.56 0.85 6.28
C SER A 160 10.91 1.42 5.01
N LEU A 161 10.97 0.69 3.90
CA LEU A 161 10.30 1.09 2.65
C LEU A 161 8.78 0.94 2.76
N GLY A 162 8.28 0.07 3.63
CA GLY A 162 6.85 -0.24 3.71
C GLY A 162 6.28 -0.66 2.35
N THR A 163 5.18 -0.03 1.93
CA THR A 163 4.52 -0.29 0.63
C THR A 163 5.39 0.03 -0.59
N LEU A 164 6.43 0.86 -0.45
CA LEU A 164 7.36 1.17 -1.54
C LEU A 164 8.27 -0.02 -1.91
N VAL A 165 8.23 -1.12 -1.15
CA VAL A 165 8.91 -2.38 -1.51
C VAL A 165 8.50 -2.87 -2.91
N ALA A 166 7.28 -2.53 -3.35
CA ALA A 166 6.80 -2.80 -4.71
C ALA A 166 7.68 -2.22 -5.82
N GLY A 167 8.41 -1.13 -5.53
CA GLY A 167 9.32 -0.47 -6.49
C GLY A 167 10.75 -1.00 -6.48
N VAL A 168 11.08 -1.95 -5.59
CA VAL A 168 12.45 -2.44 -5.44
C VAL A 168 12.83 -3.32 -6.63
N PRO A 169 13.98 -3.06 -7.29
CA PRO A 169 14.44 -3.93 -8.37
C PRO A 169 14.66 -5.36 -7.87
N SER A 170 14.21 -6.33 -8.66
CA SER A 170 14.40 -7.77 -8.39
C SER A 170 15.85 -8.11 -8.03
N LYS A 171 16.83 -7.52 -8.73
CA LYS A 171 18.25 -7.77 -8.47
C LYS A 171 18.71 -7.27 -7.10
N THR A 172 18.09 -6.20 -6.60
CA THR A 172 18.36 -5.68 -5.25
C THR A 172 17.92 -6.69 -4.20
N ILE A 173 16.73 -7.27 -4.33
CA ILE A 173 16.25 -8.33 -3.42
C ILE A 173 17.13 -9.59 -3.52
N GLU A 174 17.48 -9.99 -4.74
CA GLU A 174 18.32 -11.17 -4.98
C GLU A 174 19.70 -11.08 -4.29
N ASN A 175 20.26 -9.87 -4.22
CA ASN A 175 21.55 -9.60 -3.59
C ASN A 175 21.50 -9.58 -2.05
N ILE A 176 20.32 -9.51 -1.44
CA ILE A 176 20.20 -9.56 0.03
C ILE A 176 20.42 -11.02 0.48
N PRO A 177 21.18 -11.26 1.57
CA PRO A 177 21.37 -12.61 2.10
C PRO A 177 20.03 -13.28 2.44
N ALA A 178 19.90 -14.57 2.10
CA ALA A 178 18.67 -15.32 2.36
C ALA A 178 18.29 -15.33 3.85
N THR A 179 19.28 -15.41 4.75
CA THR A 179 19.08 -15.36 6.21
C THR A 179 18.46 -14.03 6.68
N VAL A 180 18.79 -12.91 6.03
CA VAL A 180 18.20 -11.60 6.31
C VAL A 180 16.74 -11.58 5.85
N LEU A 181 16.47 -12.06 4.64
CA LEU A 181 15.11 -12.14 4.09
C LEU A 181 14.20 -13.07 4.92
N PHE A 182 14.74 -14.18 5.42
CA PHE A 182 14.05 -15.06 6.34
C PHE A 182 13.76 -14.38 7.69
N SER A 183 14.69 -13.58 8.23
CA SER A 183 14.45 -12.88 9.49
C SER A 183 13.29 -11.88 9.38
N ILE A 184 13.26 -11.07 8.32
CA ILE A 184 12.18 -10.07 8.12
C ILE A 184 10.87 -10.71 7.65
N SER A 185 10.89 -11.94 7.13
CA SER A 185 9.67 -12.67 6.77
C SER A 185 8.79 -13.01 7.98
N GLN A 186 9.36 -12.94 9.19
CA GLN A 186 8.62 -13.11 10.44
C GLN A 186 7.81 -11.86 10.82
N ASN A 187 8.06 -10.72 10.17
CA ASN A 187 7.30 -9.49 10.37
C ASN A 187 6.05 -9.48 9.49
N THR A 188 4.87 -9.58 10.10
CA THR A 188 3.59 -9.63 9.39
C THR A 188 3.29 -8.37 8.58
N VAL A 189 3.70 -7.18 9.06
CA VAL A 189 3.53 -5.93 8.32
C VAL A 189 4.39 -5.93 7.05
N PHE A 190 5.63 -6.42 7.15
CA PHE A 190 6.50 -6.55 5.99
C PHE A 190 5.94 -7.54 4.97
N VAL A 191 5.48 -8.71 5.42
CA VAL A 191 4.85 -9.72 4.54
C VAL A 191 3.63 -9.15 3.83
N ASN A 192 2.78 -8.40 4.52
CA ASN A 192 1.61 -7.76 3.91
C ASN A 192 2.02 -6.75 2.81
N ASN A 193 3.07 -5.95 3.04
CA ASN A 193 3.60 -5.06 2.02
C ASN A 193 4.21 -5.82 0.83
N MET A 194 4.87 -6.95 1.09
CA MET A 194 5.47 -7.80 0.06
C MET A 194 4.41 -8.45 -0.83
N ILE A 195 3.27 -8.89 -0.29
CA ILE A 195 2.17 -9.49 -1.07
C ILE A 195 1.53 -8.47 -2.03
N ALA A 196 1.61 -7.19 -1.72
CA ALA A 196 1.17 -6.12 -2.62
C ALA A 196 2.20 -5.80 -3.73
N ALA A 197 3.44 -6.29 -3.62
CA ALA A 197 4.48 -6.08 -4.62
C ALA A 197 4.22 -6.92 -5.89
N PRO A 198 4.88 -6.63 -7.04
CA PRO A 198 4.78 -7.47 -8.22
C PRO A 198 5.13 -8.93 -7.95
N THR A 199 4.42 -9.86 -8.59
CA THR A 199 4.60 -11.32 -8.41
C THR A 199 6.06 -11.75 -8.57
N VAL A 200 6.81 -11.17 -9.51
CA VAL A 200 8.23 -11.47 -9.72
C VAL A 200 9.07 -11.17 -8.46
N ILE A 201 8.76 -10.10 -7.73
CA ILE A 201 9.44 -9.76 -6.47
C ILE A 201 9.08 -10.76 -5.37
N GLN A 202 7.80 -11.14 -5.29
CA GLN A 202 7.31 -12.13 -4.33
C GLN A 202 7.99 -13.50 -4.53
N GLN A 203 8.09 -13.95 -5.79
CA GLN A 203 8.73 -15.21 -6.16
C GLN A 203 10.21 -15.23 -5.81
N ILE A 204 10.95 -14.15 -6.12
CA ILE A 204 12.37 -14.06 -5.76
C ILE A 204 12.54 -14.06 -4.25
N PHE A 205 11.70 -13.33 -3.51
CA PHE A 205 11.72 -13.31 -2.05
C PHE A 205 11.50 -14.71 -1.46
N VAL A 206 10.46 -15.42 -1.91
CA VAL A 206 10.16 -16.79 -1.46
C VAL A 206 11.25 -17.77 -1.86
N GLN A 207 11.76 -17.70 -3.09
CA GLN A 207 12.85 -18.58 -3.54
C GLN A 207 14.13 -18.39 -2.74
N LYS A 208 14.44 -17.16 -2.31
CA LYS A 208 15.56 -16.89 -1.41
C LYS A 208 15.36 -17.54 -0.05
N ILE A 209 14.16 -17.49 0.52
CA ILE A 209 13.86 -18.20 1.77
C ILE A 209 14.04 -19.72 1.59
N ILE A 210 13.44 -20.28 0.54
CA ILE A 210 13.55 -21.71 0.20
C ILE A 210 15.00 -22.16 0.02
N SER A 211 15.90 -21.29 -0.43
CA SER A 211 17.33 -21.64 -0.58
C SER A 211 18.03 -21.98 0.74
N LEU A 212 17.44 -21.67 1.90
CA LEU A 212 17.91 -22.08 3.22
C LEU A 212 17.42 -23.48 3.61
N ASP A 213 16.41 -24.00 2.92
CA ASP A 213 15.68 -25.20 3.28
C ASP A 213 16.29 -26.44 2.62
N GLN A 214 16.42 -27.51 3.40
CA GLN A 214 16.95 -28.79 2.94
C GLN A 214 15.85 -29.81 2.61
N SER A 215 14.59 -29.48 2.92
CA SER A 215 13.44 -30.38 2.77
C SER A 215 12.15 -29.60 2.48
N ALA A 216 11.17 -30.27 1.88
CA ALA A 216 9.83 -29.70 1.68
C ALA A 216 9.15 -29.33 3.02
N ALA A 217 9.40 -30.10 4.09
CA ALA A 217 8.87 -29.78 5.42
C ALA A 217 9.41 -28.45 5.96
N SER A 218 10.71 -28.18 5.79
CA SER A 218 11.30 -26.89 6.18
C SER A 218 10.78 -25.74 5.31
N VAL A 219 10.52 -25.97 4.02
CA VAL A 219 9.86 -24.99 3.14
C VAL A 219 8.49 -24.59 3.66
N VAL A 220 7.64 -25.58 4.00
CA VAL A 220 6.33 -25.33 4.62
C VAL A 220 6.49 -24.61 5.96
N GLN A 221 7.55 -24.88 6.72
CA GLN A 221 7.74 -24.21 8.00
C GLN A 221 8.18 -22.74 7.85
N ASN A 222 9.07 -22.44 6.91
CA ASN A 222 9.84 -21.19 6.87
C ASN A 222 9.24 -20.12 5.95
N VAL A 223 8.55 -20.52 4.88
CA VAL A 223 7.86 -19.56 4.00
C VAL A 223 6.63 -18.99 4.72
N PRO A 224 6.40 -17.66 4.73
CA PRO A 224 5.21 -17.08 5.33
C PRO A 224 3.90 -17.66 4.77
N ASP A 225 2.91 -17.87 5.64
CA ASP A 225 1.65 -18.53 5.26
C ASP A 225 0.94 -17.81 4.11
N ALA A 226 0.96 -16.47 4.13
CA ALA A 226 0.31 -15.63 3.13
C ALA A 226 1.05 -15.56 1.79
N MET A 227 2.26 -16.13 1.69
CA MET A 227 3.05 -16.19 0.45
C MET A 227 3.24 -17.63 -0.06
N ALA A 228 2.48 -18.59 0.48
CA ALA A 228 2.60 -20.00 0.15
C ALA A 228 2.31 -20.30 -1.33
N THR A 229 1.47 -19.50 -1.98
CA THR A 229 1.16 -19.62 -3.42
C THR A 229 2.38 -19.41 -4.32
N GLU A 230 3.41 -18.71 -3.83
CA GLU A 230 4.64 -18.45 -4.58
C GLU A 230 5.69 -19.57 -4.43
N ILE A 231 5.40 -20.61 -3.64
CA ILE A 231 6.28 -21.77 -3.49
C ILE A 231 6.21 -22.60 -4.78
N PRO A 232 7.34 -22.84 -5.48
CA PRO A 232 7.34 -23.71 -6.64
C PRO A 232 6.92 -25.14 -6.25
N SER A 233 6.04 -25.77 -7.03
CA SER A 233 5.55 -27.15 -6.75
C SER A 233 6.67 -28.18 -6.62
N SER A 234 7.79 -27.98 -7.35
CA SER A 234 8.99 -28.82 -7.25
C SER A 234 9.68 -28.78 -5.89
N SER A 235 9.41 -27.75 -5.08
CA SER A 235 9.93 -27.61 -3.71
C SER A 235 9.01 -28.26 -2.66
N LEU A 236 7.87 -28.82 -3.08
CA LEU A 236 6.87 -29.46 -2.22
C LEU A 236 6.84 -30.99 -2.39
N VAL A 237 7.97 -31.60 -2.77
CA VAL A 237 8.11 -33.06 -2.84
C VAL A 237 8.57 -33.58 -1.48
N PHE A 238 7.68 -34.28 -0.77
CA PHE A 238 7.96 -34.83 0.57
C PHE A 238 8.55 -36.23 0.49
N SER A 239 9.52 -36.51 1.36
CA SER A 239 10.18 -37.81 1.50
C SER A 239 10.07 -38.39 2.92
N GLY A 240 9.14 -37.87 3.73
CA GLY A 240 8.96 -38.25 5.13
C GLY A 240 7.71 -37.62 5.77
N PRO A 241 7.50 -37.81 7.08
CA PRO A 241 6.31 -37.33 7.78
C PRO A 241 6.13 -35.82 7.67
N VAL A 242 4.89 -35.39 7.46
CA VAL A 242 4.55 -33.98 7.25
C VAL A 242 3.63 -33.48 8.37
N ASP A 243 3.93 -32.30 8.91
CA ASP A 243 3.05 -31.65 9.88
C ASP A 243 1.84 -31.05 9.15
N ILE A 244 0.75 -31.81 9.13
CA ILE A 244 -0.53 -31.41 8.51
C ILE A 244 -1.05 -30.11 9.14
N SER A 245 -0.77 -29.84 10.42
CA SER A 245 -1.21 -28.61 11.08
C SER A 245 -0.53 -27.37 10.49
N LYS A 246 0.67 -27.51 9.93
CA LYS A 246 1.40 -26.44 9.22
C LYS A 246 0.91 -26.29 7.79
N ILE A 247 0.61 -27.40 7.11
CA ILE A 247 0.00 -27.35 5.77
C ILE A 247 -1.34 -26.62 5.81
N ASN A 248 -2.20 -26.96 6.77
CA ASN A 248 -3.57 -26.41 6.85
C ASN A 248 -3.65 -24.93 7.24
N LYS A 249 -2.54 -24.31 7.65
CA LYS A 249 -2.48 -22.87 7.93
C LYS A 249 -2.27 -22.02 6.69
N LYS A 250 -1.86 -22.63 5.58
CA LYS A 250 -1.46 -21.93 4.37
C LYS A 250 -2.53 -21.98 3.29
N THR A 251 -2.52 -20.96 2.44
CA THR A 251 -3.31 -20.93 1.22
C THR A 251 -2.50 -21.54 0.08
N TRP A 252 -3.02 -22.61 -0.52
CA TRP A 252 -2.37 -23.34 -1.60
C TRP A 252 -3.08 -23.12 -2.92
N THR A 253 -2.34 -23.17 -4.03
CA THR A 253 -2.94 -23.29 -5.37
C THR A 253 -3.49 -24.71 -5.56
N GLY A 254 -4.37 -24.90 -6.54
CA GLY A 254 -4.89 -26.23 -6.87
C GLY A 254 -3.80 -27.23 -7.24
N GLU A 255 -2.75 -26.77 -7.94
CA GLU A 255 -1.59 -27.60 -8.32
C GLU A 255 -0.76 -27.99 -7.10
N GLN A 256 -0.47 -27.05 -6.21
CA GLN A 256 0.25 -27.34 -4.96
C GLN A 256 -0.55 -28.30 -4.07
N ALA A 257 -1.86 -28.10 -3.97
CA ALA A 257 -2.75 -28.96 -3.18
C ALA A 257 -2.76 -30.41 -3.69
N ALA A 258 -2.74 -30.61 -5.02
CA ALA A 258 -2.68 -31.93 -5.64
C ALA A 258 -1.44 -32.73 -5.22
N MET A 259 -0.29 -32.07 -5.06
CA MET A 259 0.97 -32.70 -4.62
C MET A 259 0.88 -33.28 -3.20
N PHE A 260 0.08 -32.67 -2.32
CA PHE A 260 -0.12 -33.20 -0.97
C PHE A 260 -0.97 -34.47 -0.97
N PHE A 261 -1.95 -34.60 -1.87
CA PHE A 261 -2.79 -35.80 -1.92
C PHE A 261 -2.01 -37.07 -2.31
N GLU A 262 -1.05 -36.95 -3.23
CA GLU A 262 -0.19 -38.08 -3.61
C GLU A 262 0.72 -38.50 -2.46
N SER A 263 1.35 -37.53 -1.78
CA SER A 263 2.25 -37.80 -0.64
C SER A 263 1.54 -38.26 0.65
N LEU A 264 0.33 -37.76 0.92
CA LEU A 264 -0.48 -38.17 2.07
C LEU A 264 -1.18 -39.52 1.85
N GLY A 265 -1.43 -39.92 0.62
CA GLY A 265 -1.98 -41.25 0.29
C GLY A 265 -1.02 -42.41 0.55
N GLU A 266 0.28 -42.14 0.63
CA GLU A 266 1.33 -43.13 0.93
C GLU A 266 1.68 -43.24 2.42
N THR A 267 1.30 -42.24 3.23
CA THR A 267 1.43 -42.32 4.68
C THR A 267 0.26 -43.10 5.25
N ASP A 268 0.54 -44.24 5.90
CA ASP A 268 -0.46 -45.00 6.66
C ASP A 268 -1.14 -44.06 7.65
N PHE A 269 -2.39 -43.68 7.35
CA PHE A 269 -3.21 -42.96 8.29
C PHE A 269 -3.57 -43.93 9.41
N ASP A 270 -2.82 -43.88 10.51
CA ASP A 270 -3.18 -44.58 11.73
C ASP A 270 -4.51 -43.98 12.23
N THR A 271 -5.60 -44.59 11.77
CA THR A 271 -6.98 -44.13 11.96
C THR A 271 -7.56 -44.60 13.29
N GLU A 272 -6.74 -45.17 14.17
CA GLU A 272 -7.15 -45.60 15.50
C GLU A 272 -6.26 -45.01 16.60
N LYS A 273 -6.79 -43.99 17.28
CA LYS A 273 -6.71 -43.85 18.75
C LYS A 273 -7.77 -42.92 19.32
#